data_AF-A0AAP9WIY7-F1
#
_entry.id   AF-A0AAP9WIY7-F1
#
_cell.length_a   1.000
_cell.length_b   1.000
_cell.length_c   1.000
_cell.angle_alpha   90.00
_cell.angle_beta   90.00
_cell.angle_gamma   90.00
#
_symmetry.space_group_name_H-M   'P 1'
#
loop_
_entity.id
_entity.type
_entity.pdbx_description
1 polymer ?
#
loop_
_entity_poly.entity_id
_entity_poly.type
_entity_poly.pdbx_seq_one_letter_code
_entity_poly.pdbx_strand_id
1 'polypeptide(L)'
;MSKLGYLYFRAKKFLLTINRIFFLFYIVYFLSCSRINNVKEIKLNFPEADQDLILLLTSIDKWENDTGKLIRFHKDKTFQYFQESEPAISGTGKFQLKDKQIKLVFSKEGNHISLNGEKYVCNFVLKPHSWKPQQYISCVEEKKKYKFELANPSSISYGNEDDIDNIKITVLGYKPTTTKRSVYLRELPTTSGKIIPFSSLGSEECLDEYYLFRSTTKPEKINPDIYVRFPKKFDLTLVAKTQEKYNIDQYNNHWYYVKIFVPCIGYVTTKYGWVYGEFID
;
A
#
# COMPACT_ATOMS: atom_id res chain seq x y z
N MET A 1 -61.20 -42.93 11.79
CA MET A 1 -60.12 -41.97 11.43
C MET A 1 -59.70 -42.23 9.99
N SER A 2 -59.88 -41.26 9.09
CA SER A 2 -59.64 -41.46 7.65
C SER A 2 -58.13 -41.52 7.34
N LYS A 3 -57.74 -42.38 6.38
CA LYS A 3 -56.35 -42.55 5.89
C LYS A 3 -55.67 -41.22 5.51
N LEU A 4 -56.45 -40.20 5.12
CA LEU A 4 -55.95 -38.86 4.79
C LEU A 4 -55.38 -38.10 6.00
N GLY A 5 -56.01 -38.21 7.18
CA GLY A 5 -55.54 -37.50 8.37
C GLY A 5 -54.17 -38.00 8.84
N TYR A 6 -53.94 -39.31 8.77
CA TYR A 6 -52.66 -39.92 9.14
C TYR A 6 -51.52 -39.52 8.19
N LEU A 7 -51.78 -39.45 6.89
CA LEU A 7 -50.80 -39.01 5.89
C LEU A 7 -50.43 -37.52 6.04
N TYR A 8 -51.41 -36.66 6.35
CA TYR A 8 -51.16 -35.23 6.57
C TYR A 8 -50.27 -34.97 7.80
N PHE A 9 -50.54 -35.65 8.93
CA PHE A 9 -49.71 -35.52 10.13
C PHE A 9 -48.30 -36.09 9.94
N ARG A 10 -48.15 -37.18 9.17
CA ARG A 10 -46.83 -37.77 8.87
C ARG A 10 -46.01 -36.87 7.94
N ALA A 11 -46.63 -36.26 6.92
CA ALA A 11 -45.99 -35.29 6.04
C ALA A 11 -45.54 -34.02 6.79
N LYS A 12 -46.37 -33.49 7.69
CA LYS A 12 -46.03 -32.29 8.49
C LYS A 12 -44.88 -32.55 9.46
N LYS A 13 -44.82 -33.75 10.06
CA LYS A 13 -43.73 -34.17 10.94
C LYS A 13 -42.43 -34.38 10.16
N PHE A 14 -42.52 -34.89 8.93
CA PHE A 14 -41.37 -35.09 8.03
C PHE A 14 -40.79 -33.75 7.55
N LEU A 15 -41.64 -32.80 7.13
CA LEU A 15 -41.24 -31.43 6.76
C LEU A 15 -40.58 -30.67 7.92
N LEU A 16 -41.10 -30.81 9.15
CA LEU A 16 -40.48 -30.21 10.33
C LEU A 16 -39.09 -30.81 10.64
N THR A 17 -38.91 -32.09 10.38
CA THR A 17 -37.63 -32.79 10.61
C THR A 17 -36.61 -32.37 9.56
N ILE A 18 -37.01 -32.25 8.29
CA ILE A 18 -36.16 -31.75 7.20
C ILE A 18 -35.74 -30.29 7.46
N ASN A 19 -36.67 -29.41 7.84
CA ASN A 19 -36.33 -28.01 8.16
C ASN A 19 -35.38 -27.89 9.36
N ARG A 20 -35.50 -28.75 10.37
CA ARG A 20 -34.55 -28.79 11.50
C ARG A 20 -33.16 -29.25 11.08
N ILE A 21 -33.07 -30.23 10.17
CA ILE A 21 -31.77 -30.70 9.64
C ILE A 21 -31.11 -29.60 8.81
N PHE A 22 -31.84 -28.93 7.91
CA PHE A 22 -31.30 -27.80 7.14
C PHE A 22 -30.87 -26.64 8.04
N PHE A 23 -31.64 -26.32 9.09
CA PHE A 23 -31.27 -25.29 10.06
C PHE A 23 -30.01 -25.64 10.85
N LEU A 24 -29.84 -26.92 11.22
CA LEU A 24 -28.62 -27.42 11.86
C LEU A 24 -27.41 -27.37 10.93
N PHE A 25 -27.57 -27.75 9.65
CA PHE A 25 -26.50 -27.58 8.65
C PHE A 25 -26.15 -26.10 8.44
N TYR A 26 -27.13 -25.21 8.44
CA TYR A 26 -26.91 -23.76 8.31
C TYR A 26 -26.16 -23.17 9.52
N ILE A 27 -26.51 -23.59 10.74
CA ILE A 27 -25.80 -23.19 11.96
C ILE A 27 -24.38 -23.76 11.98
N VAL A 28 -24.18 -25.04 11.62
CA VAL A 28 -22.84 -25.63 11.55
C VAL A 28 -22.01 -24.94 10.48
N TYR A 29 -22.57 -24.62 9.31
CA TYR A 29 -21.90 -23.86 8.25
C TYR A 29 -21.49 -22.46 8.72
N PHE A 30 -22.38 -21.73 9.40
CA PHE A 30 -22.08 -20.41 9.99
C PHE A 30 -21.05 -20.48 11.12
N LEU A 31 -21.07 -21.53 11.95
CA LEU A 31 -20.10 -21.76 13.02
C LEU A 31 -18.73 -22.23 12.49
N SER A 32 -18.68 -22.95 11.37
CA SER A 32 -17.44 -23.31 10.69
C SER A 32 -16.84 -22.15 9.87
N CYS A 33 -17.65 -21.17 9.47
CA CYS A 33 -17.14 -19.94 8.85
C CYS A 33 -16.60 -18.91 9.85
N SER A 34 -16.77 -19.13 11.17
CA SER A 34 -16.38 -18.15 12.20
C SER A 34 -15.16 -18.55 13.04
N ARG A 35 -14.42 -19.60 12.65
CA ARG A 35 -13.07 -19.92 13.14
C ARG A 35 -12.28 -20.46 11.94
N ILE A 36 -11.22 -19.85 11.43
CA ILE A 36 -10.00 -19.42 12.10
C ILE A 36 -9.43 -18.26 11.28
N ASN A 37 -9.47 -17.05 11.84
CA ASN A 37 -8.47 -16.05 11.55
C ASN A 37 -7.79 -15.78 12.88
N ASN A 38 -6.77 -16.58 13.20
CA ASN A 38 -5.76 -16.17 14.17
C ASN A 38 -4.92 -15.04 13.54
N VAL A 39 -5.58 -13.97 13.12
CA VAL A 39 -4.90 -12.69 12.90
C VAL A 39 -4.46 -12.30 14.29
N LYS A 40 -3.14 -12.32 14.51
CA LYS A 40 -2.55 -11.58 15.61
C LYS A 40 -3.06 -10.16 15.42
N GLU A 41 -4.07 -9.75 16.18
CA GLU A 41 -4.49 -8.35 16.26
C GLU A 41 -3.26 -7.60 16.77
N ILE A 42 -2.45 -7.11 15.84
CA ILE A 42 -1.46 -6.10 16.15
C ILE A 42 -2.32 -4.95 16.64
N LYS A 43 -2.28 -4.65 17.95
CA LYS A 43 -2.90 -3.46 18.50
C LYS A 43 -2.20 -2.26 17.88
N LEU A 44 -2.66 -1.86 16.69
CA LEU A 44 -2.17 -0.72 15.90
C LEU A 44 -2.69 0.61 16.44
N ASN A 45 -3.35 0.59 17.60
CA ASN A 45 -3.90 1.78 18.23
C ASN A 45 -2.79 2.80 18.52
N PHE A 46 -3.17 4.07 18.40
CA PHE A 46 -2.32 5.16 18.84
C PHE A 46 -2.25 5.18 20.38
N PRO A 47 -1.09 5.55 20.95
CA PRO A 47 -0.98 5.82 22.37
C PRO A 47 -1.98 6.89 22.84
N GLU A 48 -2.42 6.77 24.09
CA GLU A 48 -3.37 7.73 24.68
C GLU A 48 -2.67 9.01 25.19
N ALA A 49 -1.44 8.88 25.69
CA ALA A 49 -0.69 9.99 26.26
C ALA A 49 0.11 10.74 25.18
N ASP A 50 0.13 12.09 25.27
CA ASP A 50 0.86 12.95 24.34
C ASP A 50 2.37 12.63 24.31
N GLN A 51 2.97 12.28 25.45
CA GLN A 51 4.39 11.93 25.50
C GLN A 51 4.70 10.66 24.68
N ASP A 52 3.84 9.64 24.75
CA ASP A 52 4.01 8.40 24.00
C ASP A 52 3.76 8.62 22.51
N LEU A 53 2.86 9.54 22.15
CA LEU A 53 2.64 9.94 20.77
C LEU A 53 3.85 10.66 20.17
N ILE A 54 4.55 11.50 20.95
CA ILE A 54 5.80 12.13 20.51
C ILE A 54 6.88 11.06 20.28
N LEU A 55 6.99 10.08 21.20
CA LEU A 55 7.92 8.96 21.03
C LEU A 55 7.59 8.15 19.77
N LEU A 56 6.32 7.86 19.52
CA LEU A 56 5.87 7.19 18.29
C LEU A 56 6.27 7.99 17.05
N LEU A 57 5.88 9.28 16.97
CA LEU A 57 6.15 10.15 15.83
C LEU A 57 7.64 10.19 15.46
N THR A 58 8.50 10.31 16.48
CA THR A 58 9.95 10.46 16.31
C THR A 58 10.71 9.13 16.19
N SER A 59 10.06 8.00 16.47
CA SER A 59 10.64 6.66 16.27
C SER A 59 10.53 6.17 14.82
N ILE A 60 9.62 6.75 14.04
CA ILE A 60 9.38 6.40 12.65
C ILE A 60 10.31 7.26 11.78
N ASP A 61 11.14 6.60 10.96
CA ASP A 61 12.13 7.26 10.10
C ASP A 61 11.52 8.34 9.21
N LYS A 62 10.43 7.99 8.52
CA LYS A 62 9.64 8.90 7.69
C LYS A 62 8.18 8.51 7.66
N TRP A 63 7.32 9.51 7.79
CA TRP A 63 5.90 9.42 7.47
C TRP A 63 5.74 9.81 6.01
N GLU A 64 5.18 8.97 5.15
CA GLU A 64 5.21 9.20 3.70
C GLU A 64 3.93 8.78 2.98
N ASN A 65 3.75 9.23 1.72
CA ASN A 65 2.63 8.81 0.90
C ASN A 65 3.00 8.51 -0.56
N ASP A 66 2.04 7.98 -1.30
CA ASP A 66 2.19 7.57 -2.71
C ASP A 66 2.30 8.76 -3.69
N THR A 67 2.25 10.01 -3.18
CA THR A 67 2.47 11.25 -3.96
C THR A 67 3.87 11.84 -3.73
N GLY A 68 4.75 11.09 -3.05
CA GLY A 68 6.14 11.49 -2.79
C GLY A 68 6.33 12.50 -1.67
N LYS A 69 5.28 12.79 -0.88
CA LYS A 69 5.42 13.64 0.32
C LYS A 69 5.92 12.81 1.48
N LEU A 70 6.81 13.39 2.27
CA LEU A 70 7.27 12.80 3.52
C LEU A 70 7.56 13.86 4.58
N ILE A 71 7.41 13.44 5.85
CA ILE A 71 7.84 14.20 7.02
C ILE A 71 8.68 13.29 7.93
N ARG A 72 9.82 13.83 8.39
CA ARG A 72 10.62 13.26 9.47
C ARG A 72 10.47 14.11 10.72
N PHE A 73 10.10 13.50 11.84
CA PHE A 73 9.99 14.19 13.13
C PHE A 73 11.23 13.93 13.99
N HIS A 74 11.70 14.97 14.67
CA HIS A 74 12.88 14.90 15.53
C HIS A 74 12.53 15.10 17.01
N LYS A 75 13.32 14.51 17.89
CA LYS A 75 13.09 14.52 19.36
C LYS A 75 13.12 15.92 19.97
N ASP A 76 13.81 16.86 19.33
CA ASP A 76 13.89 18.28 19.72
C ASP A 76 12.65 19.10 19.31
N LYS A 77 11.57 18.43 18.90
CA LYS A 77 10.31 19.02 18.43
C LYS A 77 10.44 19.79 17.11
N THR A 78 11.43 19.45 16.29
CA THR A 78 11.53 19.92 14.91
C THR A 78 11.08 18.86 13.92
N PHE A 79 10.82 19.26 12.68
CA PHE A 79 10.54 18.33 11.59
C PHE A 79 11.19 18.79 10.28
N GLN A 80 11.41 17.82 9.39
CA GLN A 80 11.81 18.02 8.00
C GLN A 80 10.68 17.53 7.09
N TYR A 81 10.27 18.36 6.15
CA TYR A 81 9.35 18.00 5.08
C TYR A 81 10.10 17.90 3.77
N PHE A 82 9.75 16.90 2.98
CA PHE A 82 10.23 16.76 1.62
C PHE A 82 9.08 16.28 0.74
N GLN A 83 9.04 16.75 -0.49
CA GLN A 83 8.17 16.24 -1.53
C GLN A 83 9.01 15.96 -2.76
N GLU A 84 9.00 14.70 -3.16
CA GLU A 84 9.57 14.24 -4.43
C GLU A 84 8.77 14.87 -5.58
N SER A 85 9.45 15.77 -6.28
CA SER A 85 9.00 16.46 -7.49
C SER A 85 10.24 17.08 -8.14
N GLU A 86 10.13 17.55 -9.38
CA GLU A 86 11.16 18.40 -9.98
C GLU A 86 10.58 19.81 -10.26
N PRO A 87 11.09 20.88 -9.62
CA PRO A 87 12.10 20.86 -8.55
C PRO A 87 11.55 20.24 -7.26
N ALA A 88 12.44 19.68 -6.44
CA ALA A 88 12.05 19.08 -5.17
C ALA A 88 11.63 20.17 -4.18
N ILE A 89 10.54 19.94 -3.46
CA ILE A 89 10.03 20.89 -2.46
C ILE A 89 10.46 20.39 -1.08
N SER A 90 11.12 21.23 -0.30
CA SER A 90 11.60 20.92 1.04
C SER A 90 11.43 22.09 2.00
N GLY A 91 11.25 21.76 3.26
CA GLY A 91 11.09 22.74 4.32
C GLY A 91 11.35 22.15 5.68
N THR A 92 11.57 23.00 6.66
CA THR A 92 11.77 22.61 8.06
C THR A 92 10.78 23.36 8.93
N GLY A 93 10.60 22.92 10.17
CA GLY A 93 9.72 23.60 11.09
C GLY A 93 9.78 23.06 12.51
N LYS A 94 8.87 23.55 13.34
CA LYS A 94 8.64 23.05 14.69
C LYS A 94 7.25 22.43 14.77
N PHE A 95 7.12 21.38 15.56
CA PHE A 95 5.83 20.80 15.87
C PHE A 95 5.51 20.90 17.37
N GLN A 96 4.22 20.94 17.67
CA GLN A 96 3.69 20.82 19.02
C GLN A 96 2.62 19.74 19.02
N LEU A 97 2.60 18.93 20.06
CA LEU A 97 1.51 17.99 20.30
C LEU A 97 0.69 18.48 21.48
N LYS A 98 -0.62 18.58 21.30
CA LYS A 98 -1.57 18.90 22.35
C LYS A 98 -2.92 18.25 22.03
N ASP A 99 -3.53 17.60 23.01
CA ASP A 99 -4.85 16.98 22.87
C ASP A 99 -4.89 15.99 21.70
N LYS A 100 -3.82 15.18 21.52
CA LYS A 100 -3.60 14.26 20.39
C LYS A 100 -3.59 14.91 19.00
N GLN A 101 -3.45 16.23 18.91
CA GLN A 101 -3.28 16.96 17.64
C GLN A 101 -1.86 17.42 17.46
N ILE A 102 -1.33 17.23 16.26
CA ILE A 102 0.00 17.69 15.86
C ILE A 102 -0.15 19.02 15.16
N LYS A 103 0.38 20.09 15.74
CA LYS A 103 0.45 21.40 15.10
C LYS A 103 1.83 21.56 14.47
N LEU A 104 1.89 21.69 13.15
CA LEU A 104 3.11 21.96 12.41
C LEU A 104 3.20 23.44 12.09
N VAL A 105 4.37 24.04 12.30
CA VAL A 105 4.68 25.41 11.88
C VAL A 105 5.96 25.39 11.08
N PHE A 106 5.86 25.63 9.78
CA PHE A 106 7.01 25.72 8.90
C PHE A 106 7.84 26.99 9.18
N SER A 107 9.15 26.88 9.01
CA SER A 107 10.06 28.02 9.00
C SER A 107 9.82 28.86 7.73
N LYS A 108 10.40 30.07 7.68
CA LYS A 108 10.37 30.92 6.48
C LYS A 108 11.54 30.64 5.52
N GLU A 109 12.37 29.66 5.83
CA GLU A 109 13.65 29.36 5.17
C GLU A 109 13.56 28.11 4.28
N GLY A 110 12.35 27.68 3.91
CA GLY A 110 12.15 26.57 2.98
C GLY A 110 12.59 26.93 1.55
N ASN A 111 12.84 25.90 0.73
CA ASN A 111 13.25 26.12 -0.66
C ASN A 111 12.07 26.51 -1.58
N HIS A 112 10.85 26.54 -1.06
CA HIS A 112 9.65 26.83 -1.81
C HIS A 112 8.68 27.72 -1.02
N ILE A 113 8.21 28.79 -1.66
CA ILE A 113 7.36 29.83 -1.03
C ILE A 113 6.05 29.29 -0.46
N SER A 114 5.54 28.18 -0.99
CA SER A 114 4.29 27.57 -0.53
C SER A 114 4.36 26.98 0.87
N LEU A 115 5.56 26.86 1.46
CA LEU A 115 5.75 26.35 2.81
C LEU A 115 6.01 27.47 3.83
N ASN A 116 6.39 28.66 3.38
CA ASN A 116 6.97 29.68 4.24
C ASN A 116 6.01 30.19 5.31
N GLY A 117 6.24 29.78 6.56
CA GLY A 117 5.39 30.14 7.71
C GLY A 117 4.00 29.51 7.69
N GLU A 118 3.76 28.52 6.83
CA GLU A 118 2.48 27.83 6.78
C GLU A 118 2.27 26.95 8.01
N LYS A 119 1.00 26.81 8.38
CA LYS A 119 0.57 26.10 9.58
C LYS A 119 -0.40 24.98 9.23
N TYR A 120 -0.15 23.82 9.81
CA TYR A 120 -0.98 22.64 9.61
C TYR A 120 -1.41 22.08 10.95
N VAL A 121 -2.65 21.61 11.00
CA VAL A 121 -3.16 20.79 12.10
C VAL A 121 -3.33 19.38 11.58
N CYS A 122 -2.65 18.43 12.21
CA CYS A 122 -2.71 17.03 11.85
C CYS A 122 -3.35 16.19 12.94
N ASN A 123 -4.12 15.19 12.51
CA ASN A 123 -4.75 14.20 13.38
C ASN A 123 -4.20 12.81 13.07
N PHE A 124 -4.06 11.99 14.10
CA PHE A 124 -3.78 10.57 13.94
C PHE A 124 -5.01 9.86 13.38
N VAL A 125 -4.83 9.02 12.37
CA VAL A 125 -5.91 8.29 11.68
C VAL A 125 -5.51 6.82 11.53
N LEU A 126 -6.41 5.92 11.93
CA LEU A 126 -6.27 4.49 11.67
C LEU A 126 -7.12 4.10 10.46
N LYS A 127 -6.50 3.40 9.52
CA LYS A 127 -7.18 2.84 8.35
C LYS A 127 -6.85 1.36 8.28
N PRO A 128 -7.73 0.48 8.81
CA PRO A 128 -7.51 -0.95 8.73
C PRO A 128 -7.33 -1.39 7.27
N HIS A 129 -6.23 -2.07 7.00
CA HIS A 129 -5.92 -2.61 5.70
C HIS A 129 -4.95 -3.77 5.86
N SER A 130 -5.11 -4.78 5.02
CA SER A 130 -4.31 -6.00 5.10
C SER A 130 -2.87 -5.84 4.63
N TRP A 131 -2.67 -5.21 3.47
CA TRP A 131 -1.35 -5.06 2.84
C TRP A 131 -0.87 -3.62 2.67
N LYS A 132 -1.65 -2.62 3.11
CA LYS A 132 -1.22 -1.21 3.17
C LYS A 132 -0.87 -0.81 4.61
N PRO A 133 -0.12 0.29 4.79
CA PRO A 133 0.01 0.93 6.10
C PRO A 133 -1.36 1.19 6.74
N GLN A 134 -1.40 1.19 8.07
CA GLN A 134 -2.65 1.34 8.83
C GLN A 134 -2.65 2.58 9.72
N GLN A 135 -1.49 3.09 10.11
CA GLN A 135 -1.34 4.32 10.87
C GLN A 135 -1.01 5.46 9.94
N TYR A 136 -1.77 6.55 10.05
CA TYR A 136 -1.61 7.75 9.26
C TYR A 136 -1.63 8.99 10.15
N ILE A 137 -1.02 10.07 9.65
CA ILE A 137 -1.27 11.44 10.07
C ILE A 137 -1.99 12.17 8.93
N SER A 138 -3.09 12.84 9.24
CA SER A 138 -3.90 13.61 8.29
C SER A 138 -3.79 15.08 8.61
N CYS A 139 -3.07 15.83 7.78
CA CYS A 139 -2.78 17.24 7.96
C CYS A 139 -3.71 18.13 7.12
N VAL A 140 -4.21 19.21 7.71
CA VAL A 140 -5.00 20.25 7.03
C VAL A 140 -4.34 21.60 7.25
N GLU A 141 -4.12 22.34 6.17
CA GLU A 141 -3.62 23.73 6.21
C GLU A 141 -4.68 24.65 6.82
N GLU A 142 -4.30 25.45 7.81
CA GLU A 142 -5.23 26.32 8.54
C GLU A 142 -5.93 27.35 7.64
N LYS A 143 -5.27 27.82 6.57
CA LYS A 143 -5.75 28.92 5.72
C LYS A 143 -6.45 28.47 4.44
N LYS A 144 -5.85 27.56 3.68
CA LYS A 144 -6.30 27.19 2.33
C LYS A 144 -7.03 25.85 2.27
N LYS A 145 -7.25 25.19 3.41
CA LYS A 145 -7.86 23.84 3.53
C LYS A 145 -7.17 22.77 2.67
N TYR A 146 -5.93 22.98 2.24
CA TYR A 146 -5.15 21.93 1.60
C TYR A 146 -5.00 20.76 2.58
N LYS A 147 -5.30 19.55 2.12
CA LYS A 147 -5.23 18.34 2.94
C LYS A 147 -4.24 17.36 2.32
N PHE A 148 -3.42 16.76 3.15
CA PHE A 148 -2.63 15.59 2.78
C PHE A 148 -2.57 14.60 3.94
N GLU A 149 -2.29 13.34 3.60
CA GLU A 149 -2.10 12.28 4.58
C GLU A 149 -0.75 11.63 4.36
N LEU A 150 -0.08 11.24 5.45
CA LEU A 150 1.18 10.52 5.44
C LEU A 150 1.03 9.27 6.30
N ALA A 151 1.48 8.14 5.78
CA ALA A 151 1.43 6.85 6.44
C ALA A 151 2.70 6.59 7.25
N ASN A 152 2.58 5.78 8.31
CA ASN A 152 3.72 5.08 8.91
C ASN A 152 3.95 3.78 8.13
N PRO A 153 5.01 3.64 7.31
CA PRO A 153 5.26 2.43 6.53
C PRO A 153 5.42 1.17 7.39
N SER A 154 5.88 1.33 8.64
CA SER A 154 6.07 0.22 9.57
C SER A 154 4.77 -0.33 10.17
N SER A 155 3.64 0.32 9.90
CA SER A 155 2.31 -0.13 10.37
C SER A 155 1.64 -1.16 9.45
N ILE A 156 2.37 -1.70 8.47
CA ILE A 156 1.92 -2.79 7.62
C ILE A 156 1.93 -4.10 8.42
N SER A 157 0.90 -4.92 8.23
CA SER A 157 0.83 -6.25 8.86
C SER A 157 1.70 -7.28 8.13
N TYR A 158 3.02 -7.19 8.29
CA TYR A 158 3.96 -8.15 7.70
C TYR A 158 3.60 -9.60 8.07
N GLY A 159 3.62 -10.49 7.07
CA GLY A 159 3.36 -11.91 7.24
C GLY A 159 1.87 -12.28 7.27
N ASN A 160 0.95 -11.31 7.29
CA ASN A 160 -0.48 -11.61 7.19
C ASN A 160 -0.80 -12.21 5.83
N GLU A 161 -1.79 -13.09 5.83
CA GLU A 161 -2.43 -13.61 4.64
C GLU A 161 -3.61 -12.72 4.27
N ASP A 162 -3.80 -12.52 2.96
CA ASP A 162 -4.92 -11.73 2.44
C ASP A 162 -5.16 -12.05 0.97
N ASP A 163 -5.89 -11.18 0.28
CA ASP A 163 -6.27 -11.32 -1.11
C ASP A 163 -6.07 -10.00 -1.88
N ILE A 164 -5.48 -10.09 -3.06
CA ILE A 164 -5.40 -8.98 -4.01
C ILE A 164 -6.03 -9.44 -5.31
N ASP A 165 -7.21 -8.91 -5.64
CA ASP A 165 -7.96 -9.24 -6.87
C ASP A 165 -8.27 -10.74 -7.04
N ASN A 166 -8.71 -11.41 -5.97
CA ASN A 166 -8.96 -12.86 -5.84
C ASN A 166 -7.70 -13.74 -5.88
N ILE A 167 -6.56 -13.17 -5.51
CA ILE A 167 -5.28 -13.85 -5.48
C ILE A 167 -4.79 -13.89 -4.04
N LYS A 168 -4.71 -15.10 -3.49
CA LYS A 168 -4.21 -15.33 -2.14
C LYS A 168 -2.74 -14.94 -2.04
N ILE A 169 -2.43 -14.10 -1.06
CA ILE A 169 -1.10 -13.55 -0.85
C ILE A 169 -0.59 -13.73 0.58
N THR A 170 0.72 -13.52 0.73
CA THR A 170 1.40 -13.21 1.99
C THR A 170 2.02 -11.82 1.89
N VAL A 171 1.74 -10.96 2.86
CA VAL A 171 2.23 -9.57 2.90
C VAL A 171 3.72 -9.52 3.25
N LEU A 172 4.48 -8.69 2.52
CA LEU A 172 5.94 -8.58 2.62
C LEU A 172 6.44 -7.27 3.25
N GLY A 173 5.55 -6.39 3.71
CA GLY A 173 5.95 -5.24 4.54
C GLY A 173 6.75 -4.16 3.81
N TYR A 174 6.53 -4.00 2.50
CA TYR A 174 7.17 -2.99 1.65
C TYR A 174 8.71 -3.12 1.62
N LYS A 175 9.20 -4.32 1.29
CA LYS A 175 10.64 -4.59 1.21
C LYS A 175 11.22 -4.05 -0.10
N PRO A 176 12.25 -3.18 -0.09
CA PRO A 176 12.93 -2.75 -1.30
C PRO A 176 13.60 -3.91 -2.05
N THR A 177 13.60 -3.87 -3.38
CA THR A 177 14.32 -4.80 -4.27
C THR A 177 14.63 -4.12 -5.61
N THR A 178 15.36 -4.79 -6.48
CA THR A 178 15.65 -4.36 -7.84
C THR A 178 15.35 -5.46 -8.85
N THR A 179 15.17 -5.07 -10.12
CA THR A 179 15.05 -6.04 -11.22
C THR A 179 16.42 -6.62 -11.62
N LYS A 180 16.51 -7.94 -11.78
CA LYS A 180 17.73 -8.65 -12.23
C LYS A 180 18.06 -8.43 -13.71
N ARG A 181 17.03 -8.17 -14.51
CA ARG A 181 17.05 -7.96 -15.97
C ARG A 181 15.90 -7.07 -16.38
N SER A 182 15.76 -6.78 -17.67
CA SER A 182 14.56 -6.10 -18.16
C SER A 182 13.34 -7.02 -18.05
N VAL A 183 12.24 -6.53 -17.49
CA VAL A 183 11.05 -7.34 -17.14
C VAL A 183 9.75 -6.68 -17.56
N TYR A 184 8.73 -7.52 -17.77
CA TYR A 184 7.35 -7.06 -17.87
C TYR A 184 6.70 -7.09 -16.48
N LEU A 185 6.03 -6.00 -16.13
CA LEU A 185 5.07 -5.99 -15.02
C LEU A 185 3.67 -6.19 -15.57
N ARG A 186 2.80 -6.82 -14.79
CA ARG A 186 1.47 -7.23 -15.24
C ARG A 186 0.39 -6.87 -14.24
N GLU A 187 -0.84 -6.69 -14.73
CA GLU A 187 -2.00 -6.43 -13.87
C GLU A 187 -2.41 -7.68 -13.07
N LEU A 188 -2.10 -8.88 -13.58
CA LEU A 188 -2.35 -10.17 -12.92
C LEU A 188 -1.08 -11.05 -12.96
N PRO A 189 -0.90 -11.98 -12.00
CA PRO A 189 0.23 -12.88 -11.90
C PRO A 189 0.12 -14.06 -12.87
N THR A 190 0.04 -13.76 -14.16
CA THR A 190 -0.03 -14.74 -15.25
C THR A 190 0.86 -14.30 -16.40
N THR A 191 1.41 -15.24 -17.18
CA THR A 191 2.26 -14.92 -18.34
C THR A 191 1.50 -14.31 -19.52
N SER A 192 0.18 -14.48 -19.56
CA SER A 192 -0.71 -13.91 -20.57
C SER A 192 -1.45 -12.65 -20.10
N GLY A 193 -1.30 -12.26 -18.83
CA GLY A 193 -1.98 -11.11 -18.26
C GLY A 193 -1.55 -9.79 -18.90
N LYS A 194 -2.43 -8.78 -18.86
CA LYS A 194 -2.15 -7.46 -19.45
C LYS A 194 -0.89 -6.85 -18.85
N ILE A 195 -0.02 -6.38 -19.74
CA ILE A 195 1.26 -5.73 -19.39
C ILE A 195 0.98 -4.30 -18.95
N ILE A 196 1.66 -3.87 -17.90
CA ILE A 196 1.75 -2.47 -17.48
C ILE A 196 3.00 -1.91 -18.18
N PRO A 197 2.86 -1.07 -19.23
CA PRO A 197 4.01 -0.59 -19.97
C PRO A 197 4.78 0.44 -19.14
N PHE A 198 6.11 0.43 -19.25
CA PHE A 198 6.99 1.38 -18.56
C PHE A 198 6.66 2.84 -18.89
N SER A 199 6.29 3.15 -20.14
CA SER A 199 5.81 4.47 -20.58
C SER A 199 4.58 4.97 -19.85
N SER A 200 3.82 4.09 -19.19
CA SER A 200 2.65 4.51 -18.42
C SER A 200 2.99 5.12 -17.07
N LEU A 201 4.27 5.27 -16.72
CA LEU A 201 4.73 5.85 -15.47
C LEU A 201 5.02 7.35 -15.55
N GLY A 202 5.19 7.92 -16.73
CA GLY A 202 5.52 9.34 -16.86
C GLY A 202 5.74 9.77 -18.30
N SER A 203 6.11 11.04 -18.47
CA SER A 203 6.53 11.55 -19.78
C SER A 203 7.83 10.87 -20.23
N GLU A 204 8.04 10.85 -21.54
CA GLU A 204 9.26 10.32 -22.15
C GLU A 204 10.52 10.96 -21.56
N GLU A 205 10.52 12.27 -21.34
CA GLU A 205 11.62 13.02 -20.73
C GLU A 205 12.04 12.44 -19.36
N CYS A 206 11.08 12.22 -18.46
CA CYS A 206 11.34 11.70 -17.13
C CYS A 206 11.87 10.26 -17.16
N LEU A 207 11.39 9.45 -18.10
CA LEU A 207 11.78 8.05 -18.21
C LEU A 207 13.13 7.88 -18.92
N ASP A 208 13.37 8.65 -19.98
CA ASP A 208 14.58 8.60 -20.79
C ASP A 208 15.80 9.03 -19.98
N GLU A 209 15.76 10.20 -19.36
CA GLU A 209 16.91 10.78 -18.67
C GLU A 209 17.28 9.97 -17.42
N TYR A 210 16.32 9.71 -16.53
CA TYR A 210 16.63 9.14 -15.21
C TYR A 210 16.74 7.62 -15.19
N TYR A 211 15.94 6.93 -16.03
CA TYR A 211 15.76 5.49 -15.90
C TYR A 211 16.35 4.68 -17.05
N LEU A 212 16.15 5.11 -18.29
CA LEU A 212 16.58 4.35 -19.46
C LEU A 212 18.02 4.64 -19.86
N PHE A 213 18.37 5.91 -20.05
CA PHE A 213 19.65 6.31 -20.61
C PHE A 213 20.62 6.88 -19.58
N ARG A 214 20.11 7.36 -18.43
CA ARG A 214 20.94 8.02 -17.40
C ARG A 214 21.74 9.19 -18.00
N SER A 215 21.11 9.89 -18.96
CA SER A 215 21.71 10.91 -19.82
C SER A 215 20.60 11.75 -20.46
N THR A 216 20.85 13.04 -20.64
CA THR A 216 19.98 13.95 -21.39
C THR A 216 20.03 13.70 -22.90
N THR A 217 21.02 12.95 -23.39
CA THR A 217 21.19 12.68 -24.83
C THR A 217 20.61 11.33 -25.18
N LYS A 218 19.52 11.35 -25.95
CA LYS A 218 18.82 10.17 -26.46
C LYS A 218 19.61 9.52 -27.60
N PRO A 219 19.81 8.18 -27.60
CA PRO A 219 20.42 7.48 -28.72
C PRO A 219 19.64 7.64 -30.04
N GLU A 220 20.34 7.72 -31.18
CA GLU A 220 19.73 7.87 -32.51
C GLU A 220 18.80 6.71 -32.92
N LYS A 221 19.05 5.49 -32.39
CA LYS A 221 18.24 4.30 -32.67
C LYS A 221 17.85 3.63 -31.35
N ILE A 222 16.55 3.54 -31.11
CA ILE A 222 15.98 2.93 -29.92
C ILE A 222 14.92 1.92 -30.33
N ASN A 223 15.00 0.73 -29.74
CA ASN A 223 13.93 -0.25 -29.87
C ASN A 223 12.71 0.24 -29.04
N PRO A 224 11.53 0.46 -29.65
CA PRO A 224 10.34 0.95 -28.93
C PRO A 224 9.90 0.03 -27.78
N ASP A 225 10.28 -1.26 -27.79
CA ASP A 225 10.00 -2.19 -26.69
C ASP A 225 10.66 -1.79 -25.35
N ILE A 226 11.64 -0.87 -25.38
CA ILE A 226 12.26 -0.32 -24.16
C ILE A 226 11.24 0.45 -23.30
N TYR A 227 10.21 1.01 -23.93
CA TYR A 227 9.11 1.72 -23.25
C TYR A 227 8.03 0.78 -22.71
N VAL A 228 8.15 -0.52 -22.98
CA VAL A 228 7.20 -1.52 -22.44
C VAL A 228 7.80 -2.20 -21.21
N ARG A 229 9.10 -2.51 -21.24
CA ARG A 229 9.79 -3.26 -20.18
C ARG A 229 10.45 -2.34 -19.18
N PHE A 230 10.38 -2.73 -17.91
CA PHE A 230 11.15 -2.10 -16.84
C PHE A 230 12.62 -2.49 -17.01
N PRO A 231 13.57 -1.54 -16.97
CA PRO A 231 14.98 -1.83 -17.21
C PRO A 231 15.57 -2.70 -16.09
N LYS A 232 16.75 -3.25 -16.33
CA LYS A 232 17.55 -3.92 -15.29
C LYS A 232 17.96 -2.92 -14.21
N LYS A 233 18.07 -3.36 -12.95
CA LYS A 233 18.35 -2.53 -11.76
C LYS A 233 17.30 -1.41 -11.55
N PHE A 234 16.08 -1.63 -11.99
CA PHE A 234 14.98 -0.73 -11.70
C PHE A 234 14.49 -1.00 -10.27
N ASP A 235 14.33 0.07 -9.49
CA ASP A 235 13.91 -0.01 -8.08
C ASP A 235 12.43 -0.39 -7.97
N LEU A 236 12.15 -1.40 -7.14
CA LEU A 236 10.80 -1.87 -6.84
C LEU A 236 10.63 -2.01 -5.33
N THR A 237 9.38 -1.94 -4.88
CA THR A 237 9.03 -2.24 -3.48
C THR A 237 8.12 -3.46 -3.45
N LEU A 238 8.55 -4.54 -2.80
CA LEU A 238 7.75 -5.75 -2.62
C LEU A 238 6.64 -5.53 -1.60
N VAL A 239 5.39 -5.58 -2.06
CA VAL A 239 4.19 -5.42 -1.22
C VAL A 239 3.75 -6.77 -0.68
N ALA A 240 3.67 -7.77 -1.54
CA ALA A 240 3.19 -9.10 -1.21
C ALA A 240 3.72 -10.14 -2.20
N LYS A 241 3.51 -11.42 -1.91
CA LYS A 241 3.72 -12.52 -2.86
C LYS A 241 2.54 -13.46 -2.86
N THR A 242 2.33 -14.20 -3.95
CA THR A 242 1.36 -15.30 -3.99
C THR A 242 1.70 -16.35 -2.93
N GLN A 243 0.68 -16.95 -2.31
CA GLN A 243 0.90 -18.06 -1.36
C GLN A 243 1.49 -19.27 -2.07
N GLU A 244 0.96 -19.58 -3.26
CA GLU A 244 1.45 -20.67 -4.09
C GLU A 244 2.60 -20.23 -5.00
N LYS A 245 3.41 -21.21 -5.39
CA LYS A 245 4.41 -21.04 -6.45
C LYS A 245 3.82 -21.47 -7.79
N TYR A 246 4.34 -20.87 -8.85
CA TYR A 246 3.93 -21.13 -10.21
C TYR A 246 5.13 -21.60 -11.01
N ASN A 247 4.92 -22.63 -11.83
CA ASN A 247 5.91 -23.07 -12.80
C ASN A 247 5.78 -22.24 -14.07
N ILE A 248 6.85 -21.54 -14.42
CA ILE A 248 6.96 -20.79 -15.68
C ILE A 248 8.28 -21.18 -16.33
N ASP A 249 8.18 -21.76 -17.53
CA ASP A 249 9.29 -22.41 -18.22
C ASP A 249 9.99 -23.43 -17.31
N GLN A 250 11.21 -23.14 -16.88
CA GLN A 250 12.05 -23.99 -16.02
C GLN A 250 12.07 -23.55 -14.55
N TYR A 251 11.37 -22.47 -14.21
CA TYR A 251 11.44 -21.85 -12.88
C TYR A 251 10.20 -22.20 -12.06
N ASN A 252 10.39 -22.41 -10.75
CA ASN A 252 9.34 -22.64 -9.77
C ASN A 252 9.42 -21.58 -8.66
N ASN A 253 8.67 -20.50 -8.81
CA ASN A 253 8.77 -19.31 -7.96
C ASN A 253 7.40 -18.67 -7.71
N HIS A 254 7.32 -17.75 -6.75
CA HIS A 254 6.12 -16.96 -6.50
C HIS A 254 6.00 -15.82 -7.51
N TRP A 255 4.79 -15.31 -7.68
CA TRP A 255 4.60 -13.96 -8.20
C TRP A 255 4.63 -12.97 -7.04
N TYR A 256 5.21 -11.80 -7.29
CA TYR A 256 5.36 -10.73 -6.33
C TYR A 256 4.53 -9.54 -6.78
N TYR A 257 3.67 -9.06 -5.89
CA TYR A 257 2.98 -7.79 -6.06
C TYR A 257 3.94 -6.68 -5.64
N VAL A 258 4.22 -5.76 -6.55
CA VAL A 258 5.22 -4.71 -6.39
C VAL A 258 4.58 -3.35 -6.52
N LYS A 259 5.08 -2.41 -5.72
CA LYS A 259 4.85 -0.98 -5.85
C LYS A 259 6.02 -0.36 -6.61
N ILE A 260 5.67 0.45 -7.59
CA ILE A 260 6.55 1.22 -8.46
C ILE A 260 6.35 2.68 -8.10
N PHE A 261 7.44 3.41 -8.00
CA PHE A 261 7.43 4.84 -7.69
C PHE A 261 8.37 5.56 -8.65
N VAL A 262 7.83 6.50 -9.43
CA VAL A 262 8.60 7.30 -10.38
C VAL A 262 8.28 8.79 -10.15
N PRO A 263 9.23 9.60 -9.66
CA PRO A 263 9.11 11.04 -9.69
C PRO A 263 9.31 11.56 -11.11
N CYS A 264 8.61 12.65 -11.41
CA CYS A 264 8.69 13.37 -12.66
C CYS A 264 8.47 14.88 -12.38
N ILE A 265 8.61 15.71 -13.41
CA ILE A 265 8.47 17.16 -13.29
C ILE A 265 7.08 17.52 -12.77
N GLY A 266 7.04 18.09 -11.55
CA GLY A 266 5.82 18.51 -10.87
C GLY A 266 4.94 17.40 -10.26
N TYR A 267 5.24 16.11 -10.45
CA TYR A 267 4.39 15.02 -9.91
C TYR A 267 5.15 13.71 -9.67
N VAL A 268 4.48 12.78 -9.01
CA VAL A 268 4.96 11.42 -8.76
C VAL A 268 3.91 10.45 -9.26
N THR A 269 4.35 9.43 -9.98
CA THR A 269 3.52 8.30 -10.35
C THR A 269 3.81 7.11 -9.46
N THR A 270 2.79 6.66 -8.74
CA THR A 270 2.81 5.36 -8.07
C THR A 270 1.95 4.37 -8.87
N LYS A 271 2.50 3.19 -9.16
CA LYS A 271 1.75 2.07 -9.74
C LYS A 271 1.99 0.78 -8.98
N TYR A 272 1.07 -0.15 -9.14
CA TYR A 272 1.20 -1.49 -8.59
C TYR A 272 1.07 -2.52 -9.71
N GLY A 273 1.73 -3.66 -9.58
CA GLY A 273 1.67 -4.74 -10.55
C GLY A 273 2.36 -6.00 -10.06
N TRP A 274 2.30 -7.04 -10.88
CA TRP A 274 2.88 -8.35 -10.62
C TRP A 274 4.15 -8.56 -11.42
N VAL A 275 5.18 -9.08 -10.75
CA VAL A 275 6.44 -9.54 -11.36
C VAL A 275 6.71 -10.96 -10.91
N TYR A 276 7.26 -11.78 -11.81
CA TYR A 276 7.63 -13.13 -11.44
C TYR A 276 8.94 -13.14 -10.65
N GLY A 277 8.98 -13.90 -9.56
CA GLY A 277 10.04 -13.87 -8.56
C GLY A 277 11.43 -14.17 -9.06
N GLU A 278 11.55 -14.88 -10.18
CA GLU A 278 12.85 -15.17 -10.80
C GLU A 278 13.57 -13.90 -11.26
N PHE A 279 12.85 -12.81 -11.53
CA PHE A 279 13.41 -11.63 -12.18
C PHE A 279 13.72 -10.47 -11.23
N ILE A 280 13.62 -10.69 -9.93
CA ILE A 280 13.90 -9.71 -8.87
C ILE A 280 14.95 -10.24 -7.89
N ASP A 281 15.71 -9.34 -7.26
CA ASP A 281 16.77 -9.63 -6.30
C ASP A 281 16.27 -10.01 -4.89
#